data_AF-A0A833WLI6-F1
#
_entry.id   AF-A0A833WLI6-F1
#
_cell.length_a   1.000
_cell.length_b   1.000
_cell.length_c   1.000
_cell.angle_alpha   90.00
_cell.angle_beta   90.00
_cell.angle_gamma   90.00
#
_symmetry.space_group_name_H-M   'P 1'
#
loop_
_entity.id
_entity.type
_entity.pdbx_description
1 polymer ?
#
loop_
_entity_poly.entity_id
_entity_poly.type
_entity_poly.pdbx_seq_one_letter_code
_entity_poly.pdbx_strand_id
1 'polypeptide(L)'
;MWRCELLVLLSFHTISGLLPVEACPTECHCIGQARVSVYCDFRGLKEVPINIPVTTTYLDLSGNKFTKVLPEMFLGYVTDSEGVFTAHRAPLTQLKVIHLDLNPVRVVNEHAFDTTPSLELIYLPFDVKIQRQAFAEMKTDKLTFDGYERVEHHPLEDPHFVAFSRSSK
;
A
#
# COMPACT_ATOMS: atom_id res chain seq x y z
N MET A 1 15.10 -3.84 -67.57
CA MET A 1 15.73 -5.17 -67.57
C MET A 1 16.71 -5.24 -66.41
N TRP A 2 16.30 -5.91 -65.31
CA TRP A 2 17.10 -6.57 -64.25
C TRP A 2 17.97 -5.64 -63.36
N ARG A 3 17.91 -5.62 -62.03
CA ARG A 3 17.34 -6.50 -61.00
C ARG A 3 17.23 -5.70 -59.68
N CYS A 4 16.11 -5.86 -58.97
CA CYS A 4 16.02 -5.66 -57.52
C CYS A 4 16.89 -6.72 -56.83
N GLU A 5 17.78 -6.31 -55.94
CA GLU A 5 18.29 -7.17 -54.85
C GLU A 5 18.04 -6.39 -53.56
N LEU A 6 17.10 -6.90 -52.76
CA LEU A 6 16.71 -6.33 -51.48
C LEU A 6 17.89 -6.43 -50.51
N LEU A 7 18.50 -5.30 -50.15
CA LEU A 7 19.17 -5.17 -48.87
C LEU A 7 18.07 -5.09 -47.81
N VAL A 8 17.67 -6.24 -47.27
CA VAL A 8 16.91 -6.28 -46.01
C VAL A 8 17.88 -5.81 -44.93
N LEU A 9 17.89 -4.49 -44.67
CA LEU A 9 18.43 -3.95 -43.44
C LEU A 9 17.56 -4.53 -42.32
N LEU A 10 18.06 -5.58 -41.66
CA LEU A 10 17.53 -6.01 -40.37
C LEU A 10 17.77 -4.84 -39.42
N SER A 11 16.78 -3.94 -39.32
CA SER A 11 16.69 -3.04 -38.19
C SER A 11 16.55 -3.95 -36.97
N PHE A 12 17.63 -4.08 -36.21
CA PHE A 12 17.53 -4.47 -34.81
C PHE A 12 16.75 -3.35 -34.12
N HIS A 13 15.43 -3.38 -34.22
CA HIS A 13 14.61 -2.79 -33.19
C HIS A 13 14.84 -3.66 -31.97
N THR A 14 15.86 -3.30 -31.20
CA THR A 14 15.80 -3.50 -29.76
C THR A 14 14.56 -2.73 -29.34
N ILE A 15 13.41 -3.41 -29.31
CA ILE A 15 12.31 -3.00 -28.44
C ILE A 15 12.87 -3.27 -27.05
N SER A 16 13.73 -2.36 -26.58
CA SER A 16 14.00 -2.21 -25.16
C SER A 16 12.76 -1.53 -24.60
N GLY A 17 11.66 -2.31 -24.56
CA GLY A 17 10.50 -2.02 -23.77
C GLY A 17 10.83 -2.37 -22.32
N LEU A 18 11.84 -1.72 -21.75
CA LEU A 18 11.79 -1.44 -20.32
C LEU A 18 10.69 -0.40 -20.19
N LEU A 19 9.46 -0.88 -20.00
CA LEU A 19 8.46 -0.07 -19.31
C LEU A 19 9.16 0.51 -18.07
N PRO A 20 8.95 1.79 -17.74
CA PRO A 20 9.56 2.36 -16.55
C PRO A 20 9.25 1.40 -15.42
N VAL A 21 10.30 0.82 -14.83
CA VAL A 21 10.15 0.11 -13.57
C VAL A 21 9.54 1.17 -12.67
N GLU A 22 8.27 1.03 -12.30
CA GLU A 22 7.69 1.77 -11.20
C GLU A 22 8.70 1.62 -10.06
N ALA A 23 9.50 2.67 -9.81
CA ALA A 23 10.70 2.47 -9.02
C ALA A 23 10.24 2.20 -7.60
N CYS A 24 10.37 0.92 -7.24
CA CYS A 24 10.09 0.43 -5.91
C CYS A 24 10.96 1.21 -4.91
N PRO A 25 10.46 1.53 -3.72
CA PRO A 25 11.31 2.05 -2.65
C PRO A 25 12.52 1.15 -2.42
N THR A 26 13.66 1.75 -2.10
CA THR A 26 14.93 1.00 -1.93
C THR A 26 14.86 0.06 -0.73
N GLU A 27 14.04 0.42 0.25
CA GLU A 27 13.78 -0.33 1.47
C GLU A 27 12.81 -1.51 1.24
N CYS A 28 12.15 -1.56 0.08
CA CYS A 28 11.03 -2.46 -0.18
C CYS A 28 11.27 -3.37 -1.38
N HIS A 29 10.40 -4.37 -1.51
CA HIS A 29 10.32 -5.27 -2.65
C HIS A 29 8.95 -5.16 -3.29
N CYS A 30 8.91 -5.00 -4.62
CA CYS A 30 7.67 -4.80 -5.35
C CYS A 30 7.42 -5.96 -6.33
N ILE A 31 6.18 -6.43 -6.40
CA ILE A 31 5.76 -7.52 -7.28
C ILE A 31 4.57 -7.04 -8.11
N GLY A 32 4.62 -7.32 -9.42
CA GLY A 32 3.58 -6.92 -10.38
C GLY A 32 3.92 -5.65 -11.15
N GLN A 33 3.16 -5.40 -12.22
CA GLN A 33 3.34 -4.24 -13.10
C GLN A 33 2.07 -3.39 -13.21
N ALA A 34 0.89 -4.02 -13.32
CA ALA A 34 -0.40 -3.31 -13.40
C ALA A 34 -1.09 -3.14 -12.03
N ARG A 35 -0.73 -3.99 -11.08
CA ARG A 35 -1.16 -3.96 -9.67
C ARG A 35 0.06 -4.33 -8.86
N VAL A 36 0.54 -3.39 -8.06
CA VAL A 36 1.79 -3.59 -7.34
C VAL A 36 1.50 -4.05 -5.92
N SER A 37 2.11 -5.16 -5.54
CA SER A 37 2.26 -5.55 -4.13
C SER A 37 3.61 -5.02 -3.65
N VAL A 38 3.59 -4.21 -2.59
CA VAL A 38 4.78 -3.58 -2.01
C VAL A 38 5.04 -4.19 -0.64
N TYR A 39 6.21 -4.78 -0.45
CA TYR A 39 6.64 -5.43 0.78
C TYR A 39 7.79 -4.65 1.41
N CYS A 40 7.53 -4.02 2.55
CA CYS A 40 8.48 -3.23 3.32
C CYS A 40 8.62 -3.77 4.76
N ASP A 41 8.30 -5.05 4.96
CA ASP A 41 8.25 -5.72 6.25
C ASP A 41 9.64 -5.88 6.88
N PHE A 42 9.69 -5.80 8.22
CA PHE A 42 10.90 -6.03 9.04
C PHE A 42 12.13 -5.17 8.67
N ARG A 43 11.91 -3.93 8.22
CA ARG A 43 12.98 -2.99 7.83
C ARG A 43 13.37 -2.00 8.92
N GLY A 44 12.65 -1.99 10.04
CA GLY A 44 12.88 -1.04 11.14
C GLY A 44 12.49 0.40 10.79
N LEU A 45 11.59 0.57 9.81
CA LEU A 45 11.10 1.87 9.34
C LEU A 45 10.33 2.61 10.43
N LYS A 46 10.48 3.93 10.48
CA LYS A 46 9.70 4.82 11.34
C LYS A 46 8.70 5.67 10.55
N GLU A 47 8.91 5.78 9.25
CA GLU A 47 8.12 6.54 8.28
C GLU A 47 7.98 5.71 7.01
N VAL A 48 6.86 5.88 6.30
CA VAL A 48 6.61 5.15 5.04
C VAL A 48 7.53 5.75 3.97
N PRO A 49 8.20 4.92 3.15
CA PRO A 49 9.05 5.42 2.07
C PRO A 49 8.26 6.35 1.13
N ILE A 50 8.89 7.44 0.71
CA ILE A 50 8.19 8.53 -0.02
C ILE A 50 7.71 8.13 -1.42
N ASN A 51 8.21 7.02 -1.96
CA ASN A 51 7.96 6.56 -3.32
C ASN A 51 7.23 5.20 -3.36
N ILE A 52 6.10 5.08 -2.66
CA ILE A 52 5.14 3.98 -2.89
C ILE A 52 4.38 4.23 -4.21
N PRO A 53 4.31 3.27 -5.17
CA PRO A 53 3.56 3.45 -6.42
C PRO A 53 2.07 3.69 -6.18
N VAL A 54 1.44 4.63 -6.90
CA VAL A 54 -0.02 4.89 -6.76
C VAL A 54 -0.90 3.75 -7.27
N THR A 55 -0.33 2.82 -8.03
CA THR A 55 -0.96 1.56 -8.49
C THR A 55 -0.92 0.44 -7.44
N THR A 56 -0.35 0.71 -6.25
CA THR A 56 -0.22 -0.26 -5.19
C THR A 56 -1.60 -0.74 -4.72
N THR A 57 -1.82 -2.06 -4.76
CA THR A 57 -3.05 -2.71 -4.26
C THR A 57 -2.85 -3.43 -2.94
N TYR A 58 -1.61 -3.78 -2.61
CA TYR A 58 -1.23 -4.48 -1.39
C TYR A 58 0.03 -3.83 -0.81
N LEU A 59 -0.01 -3.46 0.46
CA LEU A 59 1.10 -2.81 1.14
C LEU A 59 1.40 -3.50 2.47
N ASP A 60 2.58 -4.10 2.58
CA ASP A 60 3.06 -4.72 3.81
C ASP A 60 4.08 -3.82 4.52
N LEU A 61 3.69 -3.29 5.67
CA LEU A 61 4.49 -2.46 6.57
C LEU A 61 4.73 -3.16 7.91
N SER A 62 4.47 -4.47 8.01
CA SER A 62 4.56 -5.22 9.27
C SER A 62 5.99 -5.25 9.83
N GLY A 63 6.12 -5.43 11.15
CA GLY A 63 7.43 -5.62 11.79
C GLY A 63 8.35 -4.38 11.79
N ASN A 64 7.76 -3.19 11.68
CA ASN A 64 8.50 -1.92 11.67
C ASN A 64 8.36 -1.18 13.02
N LYS A 65 8.65 0.13 13.03
CA LYS A 65 8.66 0.99 14.23
C LYS A 65 7.61 2.12 14.14
N PHE A 66 6.53 1.90 13.40
CA PHE A 66 5.41 2.84 13.32
C PHE A 66 4.72 2.94 14.68
N THR A 67 4.47 4.16 15.16
CA THR A 67 3.85 4.40 16.49
C THR A 67 2.41 4.91 16.39
N LYS A 68 2.02 5.39 15.19
CA LYS A 68 0.71 5.94 14.86
C LYS A 68 0.37 5.59 13.43
N VAL A 69 -0.93 5.60 13.10
CA VAL A 69 -1.42 5.57 11.72
C VAL A 69 -2.01 6.93 11.38
N LEU A 70 -1.59 7.50 10.26
CA LEU A 70 -1.92 8.85 9.82
C LEU A 70 -2.23 8.87 8.31
N PRO A 71 -3.09 9.78 7.82
CA PRO A 71 -3.50 9.81 6.41
C PRO A 71 -2.33 9.96 5.43
N GLU A 72 -1.30 10.74 5.80
CA GLU A 72 -0.12 11.00 4.98
C GLU A 72 0.77 9.77 4.78
N MET A 73 0.59 8.70 5.56
CA MET A 73 1.30 7.43 5.38
C MET A 73 0.89 6.73 4.09
N PHE A 74 -0.29 7.03 3.55
CA PHE A 74 -0.85 6.36 2.37
C PHE A 74 -0.95 7.30 1.17
N LEU A 75 0.11 8.08 0.98
CA LEU A 75 0.34 8.90 -0.20
C LEU A 75 1.47 8.27 -1.02
N GLY A 76 1.20 8.01 -2.30
CA GLY A 76 2.16 7.46 -3.26
C GLY A 76 2.75 8.50 -4.20
N TYR A 77 3.75 8.09 -4.98
CA TYR A 77 4.35 8.95 -6.00
C TYR A 77 3.55 8.90 -7.30
N VAL A 78 3.60 10.01 -8.03
CA VAL A 78 3.06 10.13 -9.38
C VAL A 78 4.22 10.32 -10.35
N THR A 79 4.17 9.62 -11.48
CA THR A 79 5.04 9.87 -12.63
C THR A 79 4.32 10.72 -13.68
N ASP A 80 5.08 11.52 -14.43
CA ASP A 80 4.55 12.22 -15.61
C ASP A 80 4.41 11.28 -16.82
N SER A 81 4.02 11.84 -17.98
CA SER A 81 3.86 11.07 -19.23
C SER A 81 5.14 10.37 -19.70
N GLU A 82 6.30 10.86 -19.27
CA GLU A 82 7.61 10.33 -19.62
C GLU A 82 8.14 9.35 -18.56
N GLY A 83 7.35 9.06 -17.51
CA GLY A 83 7.73 8.15 -16.43
C GLY A 83 8.65 8.79 -15.38
N VAL A 84 8.77 10.12 -15.34
CA VAL A 84 9.63 10.84 -14.39
C VAL A 84 8.90 11.07 -13.09
N PHE A 85 9.56 10.79 -11.96
CA PHE A 85 9.04 11.07 -10.62
C PHE A 85 8.72 12.56 -10.44
N THR A 86 7.47 12.84 -10.09
CA THR A 86 7.06 14.19 -9.72
C THR A 86 7.25 14.41 -8.21
N ALA A 87 7.42 15.67 -7.80
CA ALA A 87 7.43 16.03 -6.38
C ALA A 87 6.04 15.91 -5.72
N HIS A 88 4.99 15.72 -6.53
CA HIS A 88 3.63 15.63 -6.05
C HIS A 88 3.31 14.21 -5.60
N ARG A 89 2.64 14.10 -4.45
CA ARG A 89 2.16 12.83 -3.93
C ARG A 89 0.65 12.76 -4.08
N ALA A 90 0.14 11.57 -4.38
CA ALA A 90 -1.29 11.33 -4.57
C ALA A 90 -1.81 10.24 -3.63
N PRO A 91 -3.10 10.27 -3.27
CA PRO A 91 -3.72 9.21 -2.48
C PRO A 91 -3.57 7.82 -3.13
N LEU A 92 -3.36 6.78 -2.32
CA LEU A 92 -3.32 5.38 -2.77
C LEU A 92 -4.74 4.85 -3.00
N THR A 93 -5.43 5.38 -4.02
CA THR A 93 -6.84 5.08 -4.31
C THR A 93 -7.11 3.65 -4.76
N GLN A 94 -6.07 2.88 -5.10
CA GLN A 94 -6.19 1.48 -5.51
C GLN A 94 -5.84 0.49 -4.38
N LEU A 95 -5.41 1.00 -3.21
CA LEU A 95 -4.99 0.14 -2.11
C LEU A 95 -6.17 -0.63 -1.55
N LYS A 96 -6.04 -1.96 -1.48
CA LYS A 96 -7.07 -2.88 -0.96
C LYS A 96 -6.69 -3.51 0.37
N VAL A 97 -5.42 -3.86 0.53
CA VAL A 97 -4.93 -4.57 1.71
C VAL A 97 -3.74 -3.85 2.30
N ILE A 98 -3.73 -3.70 3.62
CA ILE A 98 -2.60 -3.16 4.36
C ILE A 98 -2.25 -4.00 5.59
N HIS A 99 -0.95 -4.27 5.76
CA HIS A 99 -0.40 -4.87 6.97
C HIS A 99 0.37 -3.85 7.81
N LEU A 100 -0.06 -3.62 9.05
CA LEU A 100 0.59 -2.77 10.05
C LEU A 100 0.84 -3.51 11.36
N ASP A 101 0.52 -4.81 11.42
CA ASP A 101 0.82 -5.67 12.55
C ASP A 101 2.31 -5.72 12.87
N LEU A 102 2.66 -6.21 14.07
CA LEU A 102 4.04 -6.24 14.57
C LEU A 102 4.75 -4.86 14.62
N ASN A 103 3.98 -3.77 14.64
CA ASN A 103 4.47 -2.42 14.90
C ASN A 103 4.05 -1.95 16.30
N PRO A 104 4.80 -1.02 16.93
CA PRO A 104 4.41 -0.40 18.19
C PRO A 104 3.31 0.67 18.02
N VAL A 105 2.37 0.48 17.08
CA VAL A 105 1.27 1.42 16.83
C VAL A 105 0.35 1.42 18.03
N ARG A 106 0.23 2.57 18.68
CA ARG A 106 -0.67 2.75 19.83
C ARG A 106 -1.99 3.37 19.44
N VAL A 107 -2.00 4.13 18.33
CA VAL A 107 -3.13 4.95 17.91
C VAL A 107 -3.31 4.91 16.39
N VAL A 108 -4.50 4.56 15.93
CA VAL A 108 -5.00 4.92 14.60
C VAL A 108 -5.74 6.25 14.76
N ASN A 109 -5.25 7.32 14.11
CA ASN A 109 -5.91 8.62 14.19
C ASN A 109 -7.20 8.63 13.39
N GLU A 110 -8.03 9.62 13.67
CA GLU A 110 -9.20 9.93 12.85
C GLU A 110 -8.78 10.18 11.40
N HIS A 111 -9.62 9.77 10.45
CA HIS A 111 -9.38 9.97 9.02
C HIS A 111 -8.12 9.29 8.46
N ALA A 112 -7.47 8.42 9.23
CA ALA A 112 -6.20 7.80 8.85
C ALA A 112 -6.24 7.04 7.51
N PHE A 113 -7.43 6.67 7.03
CA PHE A 113 -7.62 5.92 5.79
C PHE A 113 -8.36 6.71 4.70
N ASP A 114 -8.57 8.02 4.88
CA ASP A 114 -9.25 8.89 3.89
C ASP A 114 -8.51 8.90 2.53
N THR A 115 -7.19 8.73 2.54
CA THR A 115 -6.34 8.66 1.34
C THR A 115 -6.38 7.30 0.64
N THR A 116 -7.18 6.36 1.13
CA THR A 116 -7.26 4.97 0.68
C THR A 116 -8.72 4.49 0.62
N PRO A 117 -9.58 5.11 -0.21
CA PRO A 117 -11.03 4.85 -0.23
C PRO A 117 -11.42 3.44 -0.71
N SER A 118 -10.49 2.68 -1.29
CA SER A 118 -10.69 1.32 -1.78
C SER A 118 -10.20 0.23 -0.82
N LEU A 119 -9.76 0.59 0.39
CA LEU A 119 -9.35 -0.39 1.39
C LEU A 119 -10.48 -1.38 1.68
N GLU A 120 -10.10 -2.65 1.70
CA GLU A 120 -10.96 -3.80 1.93
C GLU A 120 -10.54 -4.54 3.20
N LEU A 121 -9.24 -4.61 3.49
CA LEU A 121 -8.69 -5.38 4.60
C LEU A 121 -7.51 -4.68 5.27
N ILE A 122 -7.56 -4.57 6.60
CA ILE A 122 -6.57 -3.84 7.41
C ILE A 122 -6.12 -4.75 8.56
N TYR A 123 -4.82 -5.02 8.66
CA TYR A 123 -4.20 -5.72 9.79
C TYR A 123 -3.52 -4.74 10.73
N LEU A 124 -3.88 -4.78 12.02
CA LEU A 124 -3.35 -3.89 13.06
C LEU A 124 -2.82 -4.68 14.27
N PRO A 125 -1.91 -4.10 15.06
CA PRO A 125 -1.51 -4.67 16.35
C PRO A 125 -2.71 -4.83 17.31
N PHE A 126 -2.74 -5.88 18.12
CA PHE A 126 -3.89 -6.23 18.96
C PHE A 126 -4.32 -5.16 19.99
N ASP A 127 -3.33 -4.42 20.51
CA ASP A 127 -3.55 -3.41 21.56
C ASP A 127 -3.67 -1.98 21.01
N VAL A 128 -3.88 -1.82 19.70
CA VAL A 128 -4.05 -0.51 19.10
C VAL A 128 -5.34 0.17 19.59
N LYS A 129 -5.26 1.48 19.87
CA LYS A 129 -6.43 2.33 20.13
C LYS A 129 -6.87 3.01 18.84
N ILE A 130 -8.17 3.02 18.56
CA ILE A 130 -8.74 3.72 17.40
C ILE A 130 -9.48 4.95 17.92
N GLN A 131 -9.07 6.14 17.46
CA GLN A 131 -9.68 7.40 17.90
C GLN A 131 -11.03 7.62 17.20
N ARG A 132 -12.07 7.87 18.01
CA ARG A 132 -13.37 8.39 17.56
C ARG A 132 -13.75 9.52 18.51
N GLN A 133 -14.04 10.70 17.98
CA GLN A 133 -14.23 11.93 18.75
C GLN A 133 -15.10 11.75 20.01
N ALA A 134 -14.64 12.41 21.09
CA ALA A 134 -15.31 12.73 22.35
C ALA A 134 -15.34 11.68 23.48
N PHE A 135 -15.92 10.47 23.38
CA PHE A 135 -15.95 9.54 24.54
C PHE A 135 -15.97 8.04 24.19
N ALA A 136 -15.87 7.67 22.91
CA ALA A 136 -15.86 6.28 22.48
C ALA A 136 -14.63 6.02 21.59
N GLU A 137 -13.46 5.89 22.21
CA GLU A 137 -12.49 4.91 21.71
C GLU A 137 -13.24 3.57 21.57
N MET A 138 -12.87 2.73 20.59
CA MET A 138 -13.38 1.35 20.38
C MET A 138 -13.28 0.38 21.58
N LYS A 139 -12.97 0.90 22.76
CA LYS A 139 -12.74 0.23 24.03
C LYS A 139 -13.87 -0.68 24.50
N THR A 140 -15.12 -0.51 24.04
CA THR A 140 -16.24 -1.28 24.60
C THR A 140 -16.42 -2.66 23.97
N ASP A 141 -16.13 -2.85 22.69
CA ASP A 141 -16.33 -4.18 22.05
C ASP A 141 -15.25 -4.57 21.01
N LYS A 142 -14.44 -3.64 20.51
CA LYS A 142 -13.45 -3.87 19.42
C LYS A 142 -14.06 -4.54 18.16
N LEU A 143 -15.37 -4.44 17.92
CA LEU A 143 -16.04 -5.19 16.85
C LEU A 143 -16.15 -4.40 15.54
N THR A 144 -16.26 -3.08 15.60
CA THR A 144 -16.46 -2.24 14.40
C THR A 144 -15.72 -0.92 14.49
N PHE A 145 -15.26 -0.39 13.34
CA PHE A 145 -14.65 0.93 13.22
C PHE A 145 -14.90 1.51 11.85
N ASP A 146 -15.37 2.76 11.78
CA ASP A 146 -15.44 3.57 10.55
C ASP A 146 -15.89 2.85 9.26
N GLY A 147 -16.99 2.08 9.34
CA GLY A 147 -17.49 1.31 8.17
C GLY A 147 -16.71 0.03 7.86
N TYR A 148 -15.93 -0.46 8.82
CA TYR A 148 -15.27 -1.76 8.84
C TYR A 148 -15.74 -2.59 10.03
N GLU A 149 -15.82 -3.89 9.83
CA GLU A 149 -16.18 -4.92 10.82
C GLU A 149 -14.99 -5.83 11.10
N ARG A 150 -14.86 -6.28 12.34
CA ARG A 150 -13.81 -7.22 12.74
C ARG A 150 -14.01 -8.55 12.02
N VAL A 151 -12.93 -9.08 11.45
CA VAL A 151 -12.94 -10.41 10.80
C VAL A 151 -13.01 -11.49 11.89
N GLU A 152 -14.06 -12.32 11.88
CA GLU A 152 -14.29 -13.32 12.94
C GLU A 152 -13.31 -14.50 12.93
N HIS A 153 -13.00 -15.03 11.74
CA HIS A 153 -12.12 -16.20 11.55
C HIS A 153 -11.05 -15.83 10.53
N HIS A 154 -9.81 -15.68 10.98
CA HIS A 154 -8.69 -15.34 10.11
C HIS A 154 -7.72 -16.53 10.03
N PRO A 155 -7.26 -16.96 8.84
CA PRO A 155 -6.40 -18.14 8.67
C PRO A 155 -5.04 -18.08 9.39
N LEU A 156 -4.66 -16.91 9.90
CA LEU A 156 -3.44 -16.72 10.68
C LEU A 156 -3.68 -16.64 12.20
N GLU A 157 -4.90 -16.87 12.72
CA GLU A 157 -5.32 -16.79 14.15
C GLU A 157 -4.17 -16.59 15.17
N ASP A 158 -3.59 -15.39 15.18
CA ASP A 158 -2.57 -15.02 16.15
C ASP A 158 -3.26 -14.05 17.11
N PRO A 159 -3.28 -14.34 18.42
CA PRO A 159 -3.88 -13.46 19.42
C PRO A 159 -3.20 -12.08 19.48
N HIS A 160 -2.08 -11.86 18.80
CA HIS A 160 -1.34 -10.59 18.82
C HIS A 160 -1.73 -9.58 17.71
N PHE A 161 -2.68 -9.89 16.82
CA PHE A 161 -3.22 -8.91 15.86
C PHE A 161 -4.74 -8.95 15.70
N VAL A 162 -5.30 -7.91 15.08
CA VAL A 162 -6.72 -7.80 14.71
C VAL A 162 -6.83 -7.37 13.26
N ALA A 163 -7.76 -7.99 12.53
CA ALA A 163 -8.09 -7.64 11.16
C ALA A 163 -9.52 -7.10 11.03
N PHE A 164 -9.71 -6.14 10.13
CA PHE A 164 -11.01 -5.55 9.83
C PHE A 164 -11.28 -5.55 8.34
N SER A 165 -12.49 -5.94 7.94
CA SER A 165 -12.97 -5.90 6.56
C SER A 165 -14.03 -4.84 6.37
N ARG A 166 -14.12 -4.25 5.19
CA ARG A 166 -15.15 -3.25 4.88
C ARG A 166 -16.54 -3.84 5.10
N SER A 167 -17.39 -3.13 5.85
CA SER A 167 -18.75 -3.55 6.16
C SER A 167 -19.52 -3.84 4.87
N SER A 168 -20.11 -5.03 4.81
CA SER A 168 -21.02 -5.41 3.73
C SER A 168 -22.37 -4.76 4.04
N LYS A 169 -22.69 -3.63 3.40
CA LYS A 169 -24.05 -3.07 3.49
C LYS A 169 -25.08 -4.01 2.86
#